data_AF-A0ABD1WBA3-F1
#
_entry.id   AF-A0ABD1WBA3-F1
#
_cell.length_a   1.000
_cell.length_b   1.000
_cell.length_c   1.000
_cell.angle_alpha   90.00
_cell.angle_beta   90.00
_cell.angle_gamma   90.00
#
_symmetry.space_group_name_H-M   'P 1'
#
loop_
_entity.id
_entity.type
_entity.pdbx_description
1 polymer ?
#
loop_
_entity_poly.entity_id
_entity_poly.type
_entity_poly.pdbx_seq_one_letter_code
_entity_poly.pdbx_strand_id
1 'polypeptide(L)'
;MAQLTRRTTDLLKPFSAALSSTRLLTTTSTTPITVETSLPFTGHRIDPPSRTVETTPQELMSFFRDMALMRRMEIAADSLYKAKLIRGFCHLYDGQEAVAVGMEAAITKKDCIITAYRDHCIFIGRGGTLLQCFSELMGRKDGCSKGKGGSMHFYKKESGFYGGHGIVGAQVPLGCGLAFAQKYSKDENVTFAMYGDGAANQGQLFEALNMAALWDLPAILVCENNHYGMGTAEWRAAKSPSYYKRGDYVPGLKVDGMDAFAVKQACKFAKEHVLKNGPIILEMDTYRYHGHSMSDPGSTYRTRDEISGVRQERDPVERIRKLVLSHDLATEKELKDIEKEVRKEVDEAIAQAKESPMPDPSELFTNVYVKGYGVEAFGADRKELKAVLP
;
A
#
# COMPACT_ATOMS: atom_id res chain seq x y z
N MET A 1 70.04 -6.68 -56.41
CA MET A 1 69.72 -5.44 -57.15
C MET A 1 68.24 -5.15 -56.96
N ALA A 2 67.89 -3.99 -56.39
CA ALA A 2 66.55 -3.36 -56.35
C ALA A 2 65.40 -4.19 -55.71
N GLN A 3 64.50 -3.70 -54.85
CA GLN A 3 64.02 -2.34 -54.56
C GLN A 3 63.06 -2.38 -53.34
N LEU A 4 62.94 -1.24 -52.67
CA LEU A 4 61.80 -0.71 -51.88
C LEU A 4 61.26 -1.48 -50.65
N THR A 5 61.55 -0.93 -49.46
CA THR A 5 60.64 -0.97 -48.29
C THR A 5 60.44 0.44 -47.75
N ARG A 6 59.17 0.90 -47.78
CA ARG A 6 58.67 2.18 -47.24
C ARG A 6 58.86 2.25 -45.72
N ARG A 7 59.34 3.40 -45.23
CA ARG A 7 59.24 3.84 -43.84
C ARG A 7 57.98 4.68 -43.67
N THR A 8 57.19 4.40 -42.65
CA THR A 8 56.25 5.34 -42.03
C THR A 8 56.45 5.31 -40.53
N THR A 9 56.57 6.50 -39.96
CA THR A 9 56.93 6.84 -38.59
C THR A 9 55.75 6.70 -37.63
N ASP A 10 55.92 5.90 -36.57
CA ASP A 10 54.98 5.83 -35.45
C ASP A 10 55.22 6.98 -34.46
N LEU A 11 54.22 7.84 -34.30
CA LEU A 11 54.13 8.86 -33.25
C LEU A 11 53.31 8.28 -32.09
N LEU A 12 53.98 8.05 -30.96
CA LEU A 12 53.40 7.66 -29.68
C LEU A 12 52.43 8.75 -29.16
N LYS A 13 51.18 8.36 -28.84
CA LYS A 13 50.26 9.14 -27.99
C LYS A 13 50.29 8.60 -26.56
N PRO A 14 50.29 9.46 -25.53
CA PRO A 14 50.28 9.02 -24.14
C PRO A 14 48.89 8.51 -23.74
N PHE A 15 48.85 7.34 -23.09
CA PHE A 15 47.68 6.81 -22.40
C PHE A 15 47.34 7.71 -21.20
N SER A 16 46.23 8.43 -21.28
CA SER A 16 45.61 9.02 -20.09
C SER A 16 44.72 7.95 -19.46
N ALA A 17 45.13 7.42 -18.31
CA ALA A 17 44.32 6.51 -17.52
C ALA A 17 43.13 7.28 -16.94
N ALA A 18 41.95 7.11 -17.55
CA ALA A 18 40.70 7.54 -16.95
C ALA A 18 40.43 6.68 -15.71
N LEU A 19 40.68 7.25 -14.52
CA LEU A 19 40.18 6.74 -13.26
C LEU A 19 38.65 6.78 -13.30
N SER A 20 38.03 5.69 -13.72
CA SER A 20 36.62 5.44 -13.48
C SER A 20 36.46 5.21 -11.99
N SER A 21 36.09 6.26 -11.25
CA SER A 21 35.62 6.10 -9.87
C SER A 21 34.32 5.30 -9.93
N THR A 22 34.44 4.00 -9.66
CA THR A 22 33.27 3.15 -9.42
C THR A 22 32.63 3.69 -8.15
N ARG A 23 31.59 4.51 -8.30
CA ARG A 23 30.74 4.94 -7.18
C ARG A 23 30.12 3.65 -6.64
N LEU A 24 30.66 3.13 -5.54
CA LEU A 24 29.96 2.13 -4.75
C LEU A 24 28.64 2.78 -4.38
N LEU A 25 27.53 2.20 -4.87
CA LEU A 25 26.19 2.54 -4.45
C LEU A 25 26.23 2.73 -2.93
N THR A 26 26.01 3.96 -2.46
CA THR A 26 26.01 4.33 -1.04
C THR A 26 24.79 3.76 -0.29
N THR A 27 24.28 2.61 -0.75
CA THR A 27 23.09 1.91 -0.26
C THR A 27 23.24 1.34 1.14
N THR A 28 24.46 1.33 1.69
CA THR A 28 24.73 0.93 3.08
C THR A 28 24.99 2.11 4.02
N SER A 29 24.91 3.35 3.53
CA SER A 29 25.12 4.53 4.38
C SER A 29 23.92 4.70 5.32
N THR A 30 24.19 4.64 6.62
CA THR A 30 23.23 4.87 7.70
C THR A 30 23.33 6.27 8.29
N THR A 31 24.18 7.13 7.75
CA THR A 31 24.32 8.52 8.20
C THR A 31 22.96 9.21 8.05
N PRO A 32 22.40 9.77 9.14
CA PRO A 32 21.12 10.44 9.08
C PRO A 32 21.14 11.62 8.11
N ILE A 33 20.09 11.73 7.31
CA ILE A 33 19.75 12.91 6.53
C ILE A 33 18.40 13.42 6.99
N THR A 34 18.17 14.69 6.73
CA THR A 34 16.92 15.36 7.07
C THR A 34 16.16 15.71 5.81
N VAL A 35 14.88 15.37 5.79
CA VAL A 35 13.94 15.77 4.75
C VAL A 35 12.78 16.55 5.37
N GLU A 36 12.19 17.46 4.61
CA GLU A 36 11.00 18.21 5.01
C GLU A 36 9.77 17.66 4.29
N THR A 37 8.64 17.58 5.00
CA THR A 37 7.36 17.23 4.37
C THR A 37 6.95 18.28 3.34
N SER A 38 6.35 17.81 2.23
CA SER A 38 5.85 18.64 1.13
C SER A 38 4.86 19.71 1.60
N LEU A 39 3.94 19.34 2.49
CA LEU A 39 2.91 20.19 3.03
C LEU A 39 2.93 20.17 4.57
N PRO A 40 2.47 21.25 5.24
CA PRO A 40 2.27 21.24 6.68
C PRO A 40 1.10 20.33 7.06
N PHE A 41 1.22 19.68 8.22
CA PHE A 41 0.09 18.98 8.83
C PHE A 41 -0.95 19.97 9.35
N THR A 42 -2.23 19.57 9.32
CA THR A 42 -3.31 20.36 9.95
C THR A 42 -3.94 19.57 11.08
N GLY A 43 -3.87 20.08 12.30
CA GLY A 43 -4.42 19.42 13.50
C GLY A 43 -5.87 19.79 13.79
N HIS A 44 -6.58 18.89 14.47
CA HIS A 44 -7.88 19.09 15.11
C HIS A 44 -7.79 18.61 16.54
N ARG A 45 -7.96 19.52 17.52
CA ARG A 45 -7.80 19.25 18.96
C ARG A 45 -6.44 18.63 19.33
N ILE A 46 -5.41 18.86 18.53
CA ILE A 46 -4.05 18.37 18.76
C ILE A 46 -3.04 19.25 18.03
N ASP A 47 -1.88 19.46 18.63
CA ASP A 47 -0.78 20.15 17.97
C ASP A 47 -0.11 19.19 16.97
N PRO A 48 0.10 19.63 15.71
CA PRO A 48 0.70 18.79 14.69
C PRO A 48 2.18 18.47 15.00
N PRO A 49 2.70 17.31 14.52
CA PRO A 49 4.10 16.97 14.67
C PRO A 49 5.01 17.87 13.81
N SER A 50 6.32 17.78 14.09
CA SER A 50 7.35 18.43 13.27
C SER A 50 7.27 17.97 11.80
N ARG A 51 7.53 18.90 10.89
CA ARG A 51 7.68 18.66 9.44
C ARG A 51 9.06 18.14 9.05
N THR A 52 10.02 18.26 9.97
CA THR A 52 11.38 17.77 9.81
C THR A 52 11.41 16.29 10.15
N VAL A 53 11.78 15.46 9.19
CA VAL A 53 11.83 14.00 9.32
C VAL A 53 13.27 13.53 9.14
N GLU A 54 13.76 12.78 10.12
CA GLU A 54 15.05 12.10 10.02
C GLU A 54 14.87 10.79 9.24
N THR A 55 15.76 10.55 8.30
CA THR A 55 15.82 9.35 7.47
C THR A 55 17.27 8.97 7.15
N THR A 56 17.48 7.91 6.40
CA THR A 56 18.79 7.46 5.94
C THR A 56 18.77 7.25 4.42
N PRO A 57 19.94 7.32 3.75
CA PRO A 57 20.04 6.95 2.35
C PRO A 57 19.42 5.58 2.02
N GLN A 58 19.61 4.61 2.91
CA GLN A 58 19.05 3.27 2.75
C GLN A 58 17.51 3.27 2.74
N GLU A 59 16.88 3.97 3.68
CA GLU A 59 15.42 4.06 3.76
C GLU A 59 14.83 4.80 2.55
N LEU A 60 15.50 5.87 2.10
CA LEU A 60 15.05 6.64 0.95
C LEU A 60 15.11 5.80 -0.34
N MET A 61 16.17 5.00 -0.51
CA MET A 61 16.27 4.03 -1.61
C MET A 61 15.26 2.89 -1.50
N SER A 62 14.94 2.41 -0.29
CA SER A 62 13.92 1.37 -0.12
C SER A 62 12.53 1.92 -0.45
N PHE A 63 12.20 3.15 -0.05
CA PHE A 63 10.94 3.79 -0.41
C PHE A 63 10.77 3.89 -1.93
N PHE A 64 11.82 4.28 -2.65
CA PHE A 64 11.78 4.33 -4.11
C PHE A 64 11.47 2.95 -4.70
N ARG A 65 12.22 1.92 -4.28
CA ARG A 65 12.06 0.55 -4.78
C ARG A 65 10.68 -0.03 -4.46
N ASP A 66 10.21 0.13 -3.23
CA ASP A 66 8.94 -0.45 -2.76
C ASP A 66 7.75 0.19 -3.47
N MET A 67 7.73 1.52 -3.61
CA MET A 67 6.65 2.19 -4.35
C MET A 67 6.70 1.89 -5.85
N ALA A 68 7.90 1.75 -6.44
CA ALA A 68 8.03 1.31 -7.83
C ALA A 68 7.50 -0.13 -8.03
N LEU A 69 7.78 -1.03 -7.08
CA LEU A 69 7.28 -2.40 -7.06
C LEU A 69 5.75 -2.44 -6.98
N MET A 70 5.18 -1.71 -6.02
CA MET A 70 3.73 -1.57 -5.84
C MET A 70 3.07 -1.02 -7.12
N ARG A 71 3.58 0.09 -7.66
CA ARG A 71 3.09 0.69 -8.92
C ARG A 71 3.12 -0.31 -10.07
N ARG A 72 4.23 -1.04 -10.22
CA ARG A 72 4.38 -2.01 -11.31
C ARG A 72 3.45 -3.22 -11.14
N MET A 73 3.26 -3.69 -9.92
CA MET A 73 2.32 -4.76 -9.59
C MET A 73 0.89 -4.38 -10.02
N GLU A 74 0.44 -3.19 -9.66
CA GLU A 74 -0.92 -2.71 -9.98
C GLU A 74 -1.13 -2.52 -11.48
N ILE A 75 -0.16 -1.95 -12.19
CA ILE A 75 -0.19 -1.82 -13.66
C ILE A 75 -0.23 -3.20 -14.34
N ALA A 76 0.45 -4.20 -13.78
CA ALA A 76 0.39 -5.56 -14.29
C ALA A 76 -0.97 -6.21 -14.01
N ALA A 77 -1.57 -5.96 -12.84
CA ALA A 77 -2.93 -6.42 -12.52
C ALA A 77 -3.97 -5.85 -13.49
N ASP A 78 -3.87 -4.57 -13.88
CA ASP A 78 -4.70 -3.98 -14.95
C ASP A 78 -4.60 -4.80 -16.26
N SER A 79 -3.37 -5.10 -16.68
CA SER A 79 -3.11 -5.85 -17.92
C SER A 79 -3.67 -7.27 -17.86
N LEU A 80 -3.50 -7.96 -16.72
CA LEU A 80 -4.01 -9.31 -16.49
C LEU A 80 -5.55 -9.35 -16.43
N TYR A 81 -6.18 -8.31 -15.88
CA TYR A 81 -7.64 -8.17 -15.87
C TYR A 81 -8.19 -7.98 -17.29
N LYS A 82 -7.56 -7.10 -18.09
CA LYS A 82 -7.92 -6.91 -19.51
C LYS A 82 -7.75 -8.19 -20.32
N ALA A 83 -6.73 -8.98 -20.01
CA ALA A 83 -6.48 -10.32 -20.57
C ALA A 83 -7.40 -11.42 -20.01
N LYS A 84 -8.37 -11.09 -19.13
CA LYS A 84 -9.34 -12.02 -18.53
C LYS A 84 -8.74 -13.09 -17.62
N LEU A 85 -7.49 -12.91 -17.18
CA LEU A 85 -6.84 -13.77 -16.20
C LEU A 85 -7.28 -13.43 -14.77
N ILE A 86 -7.59 -12.15 -14.52
CA ILE A 86 -8.26 -11.69 -13.30
C ILE A 86 -9.73 -11.42 -13.65
N ARG A 87 -10.64 -11.77 -12.75
CA ARG A 87 -12.10 -11.63 -12.92
C ARG A 87 -12.74 -10.98 -11.69
N GLY A 88 -14.01 -10.63 -11.79
CA GLY A 88 -14.77 -10.05 -10.68
C GLY A 88 -14.32 -8.64 -10.37
N PHE A 89 -14.09 -8.32 -9.09
CA PHE A 89 -13.58 -7.02 -8.68
C PHE A 89 -12.05 -6.98 -8.74
N CYS A 90 -11.50 -5.81 -9.07
CA CYS A 90 -10.08 -5.49 -8.99
C CYS A 90 -9.93 -3.98 -8.77
N HIS A 91 -9.41 -3.57 -7.61
CA HIS A 91 -9.33 -2.17 -7.19
C HIS A 91 -7.87 -1.74 -7.07
N LEU A 92 -7.39 -0.95 -8.04
CA LEU A 92 -5.97 -0.64 -8.14
C LEU A 92 -5.54 0.50 -7.20
N TYR A 93 -4.44 0.32 -6.49
CA TYR A 93 -3.93 1.24 -5.47
C TYR A 93 -2.93 2.27 -6.04
N ASP A 94 -2.70 2.29 -7.34
CA ASP A 94 -1.68 3.13 -7.95
C ASP A 94 -1.99 4.63 -7.85
N GLY A 95 -1.01 5.38 -7.34
CA GLY A 95 -1.12 6.78 -6.92
C GLY A 95 -1.18 6.96 -5.40
N GLN A 96 -1.48 5.91 -4.64
CA GLN A 96 -1.58 5.96 -3.17
C GLN A 96 -0.38 5.28 -2.47
N GLU A 97 0.69 4.91 -3.18
CA GLU A 97 1.78 4.07 -2.64
C GLU A 97 2.48 4.69 -1.43
N ALA A 98 2.55 6.01 -1.36
CA ALA A 98 3.11 6.73 -0.21
C ALA A 98 2.38 6.43 1.10
N VAL A 99 1.07 6.16 1.05
CA VAL A 99 0.30 5.74 2.23
C VAL A 99 0.80 4.39 2.74
N ALA A 100 0.87 3.39 1.87
CA ALA A 100 1.30 2.04 2.24
C ALA A 100 2.75 2.01 2.76
N VAL A 101 3.68 2.63 2.03
CA VAL A 101 5.11 2.66 2.38
C VAL A 101 5.36 3.51 3.63
N GLY A 102 4.75 4.69 3.72
CA GLY A 102 4.93 5.57 4.88
C GLY A 102 4.35 4.97 6.16
N MET A 103 3.18 4.32 6.08
CA MET A 103 2.61 3.60 7.23
C MET A 103 3.53 2.47 7.69
N GLU A 104 3.99 1.63 6.78
CA GLU A 104 4.84 0.48 7.13
C GLU A 104 6.16 0.92 7.76
N ALA A 105 6.75 2.04 7.31
CA ALA A 105 7.98 2.59 7.87
C ALA A 105 7.84 3.14 9.31
N ALA A 106 6.61 3.36 9.79
CA ALA A 106 6.34 3.91 11.11
C ALA A 106 5.93 2.86 12.16
N ILE A 107 5.74 1.60 11.73
CA ILE A 107 5.11 0.56 12.56
C ILE A 107 5.94 -0.72 12.57
N THR A 108 5.47 -1.71 13.33
CA THR A 108 6.03 -3.06 13.39
C THR A 108 5.04 -4.08 12.83
N LYS A 109 5.50 -5.31 12.59
CA LYS A 109 4.62 -6.41 12.18
C LYS A 109 3.62 -6.86 13.27
N LYS A 110 3.78 -6.38 14.51
CA LYS A 110 2.85 -6.61 15.63
C LYS A 110 1.71 -5.60 15.71
N ASP A 111 1.89 -4.41 15.13
CA ASP A 111 0.80 -3.46 14.95
C ASP A 111 -0.18 -4.00 13.92
N CYS A 112 -1.49 -3.79 14.13
CA CYS A 112 -2.52 -4.35 13.27
C CYS A 112 -2.91 -3.36 12.18
N ILE A 113 -3.17 -3.84 10.96
CA ILE A 113 -3.83 -3.08 9.89
C ILE A 113 -5.06 -3.85 9.42
N ILE A 114 -6.16 -3.14 9.26
CA ILE A 114 -7.38 -3.62 8.60
C ILE A 114 -7.90 -2.53 7.67
N THR A 115 -8.30 -2.90 6.45
CA THR A 115 -8.71 -1.92 5.43
C THR A 115 -9.88 -2.43 4.59
N ALA A 116 -10.33 -1.62 3.64
CA ALA A 116 -11.35 -2.00 2.66
C ALA A 116 -10.73 -2.86 1.53
N TYR A 117 -11.43 -2.99 0.41
CA TYR A 117 -11.07 -3.84 -0.72
C TYR A 117 -9.92 -3.34 -1.63
N ARG A 118 -9.27 -2.21 -1.30
CA ARG A 118 -8.15 -1.65 -2.07
C ARG A 118 -6.86 -1.84 -1.30
N ASP A 119 -6.41 -3.09 -1.22
CA ASP A 119 -5.51 -3.55 -0.16
C ASP A 119 -4.24 -4.24 -0.66
N HIS A 120 -4.05 -4.35 -1.98
CA HIS A 120 -2.92 -5.09 -2.55
C HIS A 120 -1.56 -4.55 -2.07
N CYS A 121 -1.36 -3.23 -2.08
CA CYS A 121 -0.12 -2.61 -1.63
C CYS A 121 0.10 -2.73 -0.12
N ILE A 122 -0.98 -2.70 0.66
CA ILE A 122 -0.92 -2.96 2.10
C ILE A 122 -0.49 -4.42 2.34
N PHE A 123 -1.06 -5.38 1.62
CA PHE A 123 -0.66 -6.78 1.71
C PHE A 123 0.84 -6.99 1.42
N ILE A 124 1.36 -6.37 0.35
CA ILE A 124 2.81 -6.41 0.04
C ILE A 124 3.62 -5.76 1.16
N GLY A 125 3.23 -4.57 1.63
CA GLY A 125 3.87 -3.89 2.76
C GLY A 125 3.89 -4.75 4.02
N ARG A 126 2.85 -5.56 4.27
CA ARG A 126 2.75 -6.51 5.38
C ARG A 126 3.49 -7.83 5.14
N GLY A 127 4.31 -7.92 4.10
CA GLY A 127 5.18 -9.06 3.82
C GLY A 127 4.52 -10.17 3.01
N GLY A 128 3.41 -9.87 2.34
CA GLY A 128 2.88 -10.69 1.26
C GLY A 128 3.82 -10.69 0.05
N THR A 129 3.86 -11.80 -0.68
CA THR A 129 4.71 -11.90 -1.89
C THR A 129 3.92 -11.57 -3.16
N LEU A 130 4.63 -11.15 -4.22
CA LEU A 130 4.04 -10.96 -5.54
C LEU A 130 3.38 -12.25 -6.07
N LEU A 131 4.00 -13.41 -5.83
CA LEU A 131 3.44 -14.71 -6.21
C LEU A 131 2.09 -14.95 -5.52
N GLN A 132 2.01 -14.73 -4.20
CA GLN A 132 0.76 -14.87 -3.45
C GLN A 132 -0.30 -13.89 -3.97
N CYS A 133 0.11 -12.67 -4.31
CA CYS A 133 -0.79 -11.65 -4.81
C CYS A 133 -1.39 -11.99 -6.18
N PHE A 134 -0.53 -12.24 -7.17
CA PHE A 134 -1.00 -12.57 -8.51
C PHE A 134 -1.75 -13.90 -8.55
N SER A 135 -1.33 -14.88 -7.75
CA SER A 135 -2.05 -16.15 -7.63
C SER A 135 -3.45 -15.94 -7.07
N GLU A 136 -3.62 -15.12 -6.03
CA GLU A 136 -4.96 -14.83 -5.47
C GLU A 136 -5.84 -14.08 -6.47
N LEU A 137 -5.28 -13.06 -7.14
CA LEU A 137 -6.00 -12.29 -8.17
C LEU A 137 -6.47 -13.17 -9.34
N MET A 138 -5.69 -14.19 -9.70
CA MET A 138 -6.04 -15.14 -10.76
C MET A 138 -6.83 -16.37 -10.24
N GLY A 139 -7.20 -16.39 -8.95
CA GLY A 139 -7.98 -17.48 -8.34
C GLY A 139 -7.22 -18.82 -8.29
N ARG A 140 -5.90 -18.78 -8.09
CA ARG A 140 -5.00 -19.95 -8.06
C ARG A 140 -4.70 -20.41 -6.64
N LYS A 141 -4.28 -21.66 -6.51
CA LYS A 141 -4.04 -22.33 -5.23
C LYS A 141 -2.96 -21.65 -4.37
N ASP A 142 -1.91 -21.10 -4.99
CA ASP A 142 -0.82 -20.44 -4.27
C ASP A 142 -1.16 -19.00 -3.83
N GLY A 143 -2.41 -18.57 -4.07
CA GLY A 143 -2.93 -17.31 -3.56
C GLY A 143 -2.91 -17.25 -2.03
N CYS A 144 -2.81 -16.04 -1.48
CA CYS A 144 -2.79 -15.84 -0.02
C CYS A 144 -4.03 -16.41 0.71
N SER A 145 -5.15 -16.52 0.00
CA SER A 145 -6.42 -17.10 0.45
C SER A 145 -6.80 -18.33 -0.39
N LYS A 146 -5.81 -18.97 -1.03
CA LYS A 146 -5.96 -20.18 -1.86
C LYS A 146 -6.97 -20.03 -3.00
N GLY A 147 -7.06 -18.83 -3.58
CA GLY A 147 -7.96 -18.53 -4.70
C GLY A 147 -9.44 -18.44 -4.31
N LYS A 148 -9.77 -18.40 -3.01
CA LYS A 148 -11.15 -18.27 -2.50
C LYS A 148 -11.55 -16.82 -2.22
N GLY A 149 -10.58 -15.92 -2.02
CA GLY A 149 -10.82 -14.53 -1.67
C GLY A 149 -10.90 -13.62 -2.90
N GLY A 150 -9.95 -13.75 -3.82
CA GLY A 150 -9.77 -12.81 -4.93
C GLY A 150 -9.30 -11.42 -4.46
N SER A 151 -9.49 -10.41 -5.31
CA SER A 151 -8.91 -9.07 -5.12
C SER A 151 -9.20 -8.41 -3.78
N MET A 152 -10.39 -8.61 -3.22
CA MET A 152 -10.84 -7.82 -2.07
C MET A 152 -10.43 -8.41 -0.72
N HIS A 153 -9.85 -9.61 -0.68
CA HIS A 153 -9.81 -10.46 0.52
C HIS A 153 -8.42 -11.07 0.74
N PHE A 154 -7.42 -10.20 0.82
CA PHE A 154 -6.08 -10.58 1.20
C PHE A 154 -5.95 -10.59 2.72
N TYR A 155 -5.18 -11.52 3.28
CA TYR A 155 -4.91 -11.56 4.73
C TYR A 155 -3.45 -11.94 4.97
N LYS A 156 -2.84 -11.39 6.03
CA LYS A 156 -1.50 -11.77 6.49
C LYS A 156 -1.42 -11.66 8.00
N LYS A 157 -2.14 -12.55 8.69
CA LYS A 157 -2.31 -12.51 10.15
C LYS A 157 -0.98 -12.55 10.90
N GLU A 158 0.01 -13.31 10.42
CA GLU A 158 1.33 -13.42 11.06
C GLU A 158 2.08 -12.08 11.08
N SER A 159 1.72 -11.18 10.16
CA SER A 159 2.20 -9.82 10.06
C SER A 159 1.09 -8.81 10.38
N GLY A 160 0.16 -9.14 11.27
CA GLY A 160 -0.87 -8.20 11.75
C GLY A 160 -1.79 -7.60 10.68
N PHE A 161 -1.92 -8.21 9.49
CA PHE A 161 -2.84 -7.73 8.46
C PHE A 161 -4.14 -8.54 8.47
N TYR A 162 -5.22 -7.90 8.90
CA TYR A 162 -6.56 -8.48 9.06
C TYR A 162 -7.46 -8.22 7.84
N GLY A 163 -6.82 -7.80 6.76
CA GLY A 163 -7.29 -7.96 5.40
C GLY A 163 -8.12 -6.85 4.83
N GLY A 164 -8.48 -7.07 3.57
CA GLY A 164 -9.44 -6.27 2.83
C GLY A 164 -10.87 -6.74 3.04
N HIS A 165 -11.75 -5.75 3.22
CA HIS A 165 -13.17 -5.97 3.48
C HIS A 165 -14.01 -5.33 2.38
N GLY A 166 -14.93 -6.13 1.80
CA GLY A 166 -15.79 -5.70 0.70
C GLY A 166 -16.99 -4.85 1.13
N ILE A 167 -17.39 -4.92 2.41
CA ILE A 167 -18.53 -4.17 2.94
C ILE A 167 -18.05 -2.82 3.47
N VAL A 168 -18.47 -1.75 2.81
CA VAL A 168 -18.01 -0.38 3.09
C VAL A 168 -18.28 0.01 4.55
N GLY A 169 -17.20 0.27 5.30
CA GLY A 169 -17.24 0.72 6.69
C GLY A 169 -17.24 -0.41 7.73
N ALA A 170 -17.49 -1.67 7.33
CA ALA A 170 -17.56 -2.80 8.26
C ALA A 170 -16.23 -3.11 8.94
N GLN A 171 -15.11 -2.77 8.30
CA GLN A 171 -13.78 -2.96 8.86
C GLN A 171 -13.46 -2.02 10.02
N VAL A 172 -14.17 -0.89 10.16
CA VAL A 172 -13.85 0.11 11.19
C VAL A 172 -14.19 -0.38 12.61
N PRO A 173 -15.42 -0.91 12.88
CA PRO A 173 -15.69 -1.57 14.15
C PRO A 173 -14.77 -2.76 14.42
N LEU A 174 -14.44 -3.56 13.40
CA LEU A 174 -13.50 -4.68 13.54
C LEU A 174 -12.10 -4.22 13.96
N GLY A 175 -11.60 -3.13 13.37
CA GLY A 175 -10.34 -2.51 13.76
C GLY A 175 -10.35 -1.98 15.19
N CYS A 176 -11.45 -1.36 15.63
CA CYS A 176 -11.61 -0.97 17.02
C CYS A 176 -11.63 -2.19 17.96
N GLY A 177 -12.22 -3.31 17.54
CA GLY A 177 -12.17 -4.58 18.27
C GLY A 177 -10.76 -5.16 18.39
N LEU A 178 -9.92 -5.04 17.36
CA LEU A 178 -8.50 -5.42 17.42
C LEU A 178 -7.72 -4.53 18.40
N ALA A 179 -7.97 -3.21 18.37
CA ALA A 179 -7.38 -2.28 19.33
C ALA A 179 -7.81 -2.59 20.77
N PHE A 180 -9.08 -2.96 20.97
CA PHE A 180 -9.57 -3.46 22.25
C PHE A 180 -8.80 -4.70 22.70
N ALA A 181 -8.60 -5.68 21.81
CA ALA A 181 -7.84 -6.89 22.14
C ALA A 181 -6.39 -6.58 22.53
N GLN A 182 -5.72 -5.65 21.83
CA GLN A 182 -4.37 -5.19 22.19
C GLN A 182 -4.35 -4.55 23.58
N LYS A 183 -5.29 -3.63 23.86
CA LYS A 183 -5.42 -3.00 25.18
C LYS A 183 -5.71 -4.03 26.28
N TYR A 184 -6.64 -4.94 26.03
CA TYR A 184 -7.03 -6.00 26.96
C TYR A 184 -5.86 -6.92 27.30
N SER A 185 -5.03 -7.22 26.30
CA SER A 185 -3.84 -8.07 26.45
C SER A 185 -2.64 -7.33 27.02
N LYS A 186 -2.74 -6.01 27.25
CA LYS A 186 -1.66 -5.11 27.64
C LYS A 186 -0.49 -5.12 26.65
N ASP A 187 -0.80 -5.34 25.37
CA ASP A 187 0.15 -5.23 24.29
C ASP A 187 0.32 -3.76 23.91
N GLU A 188 1.54 -3.23 23.97
CA GLU A 188 1.86 -1.84 23.56
C GLU A 188 1.94 -1.68 22.03
N ASN A 189 1.03 -2.36 21.32
CA ASN A 189 0.86 -2.26 19.87
C ASN A 189 -0.43 -1.51 19.57
N VAL A 190 -0.54 -0.96 18.36
CA VAL A 190 -1.70 -0.19 17.92
C VAL A 190 -2.42 -0.87 16.76
N THR A 191 -3.65 -0.43 16.46
CA THR A 191 -4.41 -0.87 15.29
C THR A 191 -4.75 0.31 14.39
N PHE A 192 -4.41 0.18 13.10
CA PHE A 192 -4.83 1.08 12.03
C PHE A 192 -6.12 0.53 11.39
N ALA A 193 -7.23 1.23 11.62
CA ALA A 193 -8.53 0.94 11.01
C ALA A 193 -8.76 1.88 9.82
N MET A 194 -8.42 1.40 8.62
CA MET A 194 -8.42 2.20 7.40
C MET A 194 -9.77 2.18 6.68
N TYR A 195 -10.15 3.29 6.07
CA TYR A 195 -11.38 3.46 5.29
C TYR A 195 -11.22 4.60 4.27
N GLY A 196 -12.07 4.66 3.24
CA GLY A 196 -12.06 5.75 2.25
C GLY A 196 -13.00 6.91 2.58
N ASP A 197 -12.86 8.03 1.87
CA ASP A 197 -13.72 9.23 2.01
C ASP A 197 -15.23 8.92 1.90
N GLY A 198 -15.63 8.02 1.00
CA GLY A 198 -17.01 7.56 0.87
C GLY A 198 -17.49 6.74 2.09
N ALA A 199 -16.61 5.96 2.71
CA ALA A 199 -16.91 5.17 3.90
C ALA A 199 -17.01 6.04 5.16
N ALA A 200 -16.45 7.25 5.15
CA ALA A 200 -16.47 8.18 6.28
C ALA A 200 -17.87 8.69 6.68
N ASN A 201 -18.91 8.32 5.91
CA ASN A 201 -20.30 8.64 6.20
C ASN A 201 -21.11 7.43 6.72
N GLN A 202 -20.46 6.27 6.94
CA GLN A 202 -21.11 5.10 7.51
C GLN A 202 -21.39 5.29 9.01
N GLY A 203 -22.62 4.99 9.46
CA GLY A 203 -23.02 5.18 10.86
C GLY A 203 -22.15 4.40 11.85
N GLN A 204 -21.83 3.15 11.52
CA GLN A 204 -20.99 2.27 12.36
C GLN A 204 -19.59 2.81 12.64
N LEU A 205 -19.07 3.73 11.80
CA LEU A 205 -17.80 4.41 12.08
C LEU A 205 -17.94 5.29 13.33
N PHE A 206 -19.02 6.06 13.45
CA PHE A 206 -19.26 6.95 14.58
C PHE A 206 -19.59 6.16 15.86
N GLU A 207 -20.31 5.05 15.74
CA GLU A 207 -20.55 4.13 16.85
C GLU A 207 -19.24 3.54 17.38
N ALA A 208 -18.39 3.02 16.48
CA ALA A 208 -17.10 2.44 16.83
C ALA A 208 -16.15 3.49 17.42
N LEU A 209 -16.12 4.70 16.85
CA LEU A 209 -15.28 5.79 17.34
C LEU A 209 -15.69 6.24 18.74
N ASN A 210 -16.99 6.32 19.02
CA ASN A 210 -17.50 6.64 20.34
C ASN A 210 -17.04 5.61 21.38
N MET A 211 -17.15 4.33 21.08
CA MET A 211 -16.64 3.27 21.97
C MET A 211 -15.12 3.30 22.10
N ALA A 212 -14.40 3.54 21.01
CA ALA A 212 -12.95 3.63 21.02
C ALA A 212 -12.45 4.76 21.92
N ALA A 213 -13.12 5.92 21.87
CA ALA A 213 -12.81 7.07 22.72
C ALA A 213 -13.20 6.80 24.17
N LEU A 214 -14.40 6.28 24.42
CA LEU A 214 -14.88 5.95 25.77
C LEU A 214 -13.94 4.99 26.51
N TRP A 215 -13.30 4.08 25.79
CA TRP A 215 -12.41 3.08 26.35
C TRP A 215 -10.93 3.37 26.12
N ASP A 216 -10.55 4.58 25.68
CA ASP A 216 -9.17 4.98 25.33
C ASP A 216 -8.42 3.87 24.58
N LEU A 217 -9.00 3.39 23.48
CA LEU A 217 -8.42 2.31 22.69
C LEU A 217 -7.20 2.80 21.89
N PRO A 218 -6.17 1.96 21.69
CA PRO A 218 -5.01 2.26 20.84
C PRO A 218 -5.37 2.14 19.34
N ALA A 219 -6.45 2.79 18.93
CA ALA A 219 -7.01 2.75 17.58
C ALA A 219 -6.66 4.03 16.81
N ILE A 220 -6.05 3.86 15.63
CA ILE A 220 -5.77 4.93 14.68
C ILE A 220 -6.73 4.75 13.51
N LEU A 221 -7.69 5.65 13.39
CA LEU A 221 -8.65 5.63 12.28
C LEU A 221 -8.02 6.37 11.10
N VAL A 222 -7.88 5.71 9.95
CA VAL A 222 -7.21 6.30 8.78
C VAL A 222 -8.21 6.46 7.64
N CYS A 223 -8.52 7.70 7.29
CA CYS A 223 -9.29 8.05 6.11
C CYS A 223 -8.34 8.25 4.93
N GLU A 224 -8.31 7.33 3.97
CA GLU A 224 -7.70 7.54 2.66
C GLU A 224 -8.64 8.39 1.81
N ASN A 225 -8.44 9.70 1.83
CA ASN A 225 -9.21 10.63 1.02
C ASN A 225 -8.62 10.71 -0.37
N ASN A 226 -9.22 10.00 -1.33
CA ASN A 226 -8.89 10.11 -2.74
C ASN A 226 -9.91 10.96 -3.52
N HIS A 227 -10.69 11.76 -2.80
CA HIS A 227 -11.70 12.72 -3.26
C HIS A 227 -12.96 12.12 -3.90
N TYR A 228 -13.04 10.79 -4.09
CA TYR A 228 -14.14 10.15 -4.81
C TYR A 228 -14.57 8.79 -4.24
N GLY A 229 -15.72 8.79 -3.57
CA GLY A 229 -16.48 7.59 -3.21
C GLY A 229 -17.12 6.94 -4.43
N MET A 230 -16.44 5.94 -5.02
CA MET A 230 -16.79 5.36 -6.33
C MET A 230 -16.79 6.43 -7.44
N GLY A 231 -17.94 7.03 -7.74
CA GLY A 231 -18.06 8.13 -8.71
C GLY A 231 -18.64 9.41 -8.11
N THR A 232 -18.81 9.47 -6.79
CA THR A 232 -19.36 10.64 -6.10
C THR A 232 -18.22 11.42 -5.45
N ALA A 233 -18.01 12.65 -5.90
CA ALA A 233 -17.01 13.53 -5.32
C ALA A 233 -17.32 13.88 -3.85
N GLU A 234 -16.28 14.11 -3.04
CA GLU A 234 -16.40 14.35 -1.59
C GLU A 234 -17.38 15.48 -1.24
N TRP A 235 -17.38 16.59 -1.98
CA TRP A 235 -18.28 17.74 -1.74
C TRP A 235 -19.75 17.45 -2.08
N ARG A 236 -20.03 16.35 -2.78
CA ARG A 236 -21.39 15.85 -3.07
C ARG A 236 -21.82 14.78 -2.07
N ALA A 237 -20.88 14.12 -1.41
CA ALA A 237 -21.13 13.02 -0.48
C ALA A 237 -21.11 13.45 1.00
N ALA A 238 -20.31 14.46 1.35
CA ALA A 238 -20.13 14.93 2.72
C ALA A 238 -20.38 16.44 2.81
N LYS A 239 -21.21 16.85 3.78
CA LYS A 239 -21.41 18.29 4.06
C LYS A 239 -20.14 18.98 4.55
N SER A 240 -19.29 18.24 5.26
CA SER A 240 -17.96 18.66 5.71
C SER A 240 -16.92 17.64 5.22
N PRO A 241 -16.14 17.98 4.17
CA PRO A 241 -15.05 17.13 3.65
C PRO A 241 -13.74 17.29 4.44
N SER A 242 -13.79 17.86 5.65
CA SER A 242 -12.65 17.84 6.59
C SER A 242 -12.72 16.56 7.42
N TYR A 243 -12.33 15.43 6.82
CA TYR A 243 -12.48 14.10 7.42
C TYR A 243 -11.70 13.93 8.73
N TYR A 244 -10.53 14.56 8.86
CA TYR A 244 -9.76 14.59 10.12
C TYR A 244 -10.51 15.23 11.30
N LYS A 245 -11.57 16.02 11.05
CA LYS A 245 -12.42 16.64 12.10
C LYS A 245 -13.67 15.84 12.43
N ARG A 246 -13.96 14.76 11.69
CA ARG A 246 -15.23 14.02 11.81
C ARG A 246 -15.36 13.25 13.11
N GLY A 247 -14.27 13.12 13.87
CA GLY A 247 -14.29 12.55 15.21
C GLY A 247 -14.84 13.47 16.29
N ASP A 248 -15.16 14.73 15.97
CA ASP A 248 -15.65 15.76 16.89
C ASP A 248 -14.75 15.94 18.12
N TYR A 249 -14.96 15.16 19.18
CA TYR A 249 -14.15 15.15 20.39
C TYR A 249 -12.83 14.38 20.22
N VAL A 250 -12.74 13.44 19.27
CA VAL A 250 -11.51 12.70 18.98
C VAL A 250 -10.54 13.59 18.18
N PRO A 251 -9.26 13.69 18.58
CA PRO A 251 -8.28 14.47 17.83
C PRO A 251 -8.05 13.90 16.44
N GLY A 252 -7.56 14.75 15.53
CA GLY A 252 -7.19 14.29 14.20
C GLY A 252 -6.15 15.14 13.50
N LEU A 253 -5.56 14.57 12.45
CA LEU A 253 -4.49 15.17 11.67
C LEU A 253 -4.76 14.99 10.18
N LYS A 254 -4.75 16.08 9.42
CA LYS A 254 -4.67 16.01 7.95
C LYS A 254 -3.21 15.90 7.52
N VAL A 255 -2.95 14.93 6.65
CA VAL A 255 -1.64 14.49 6.21
C VAL A 255 -1.60 14.51 4.68
N ASP A 256 -0.48 14.93 4.11
CA ASP A 256 -0.23 14.74 2.67
C ASP A 256 0.02 13.24 2.41
N GLY A 257 -1.01 12.53 1.94
CA GLY A 257 -0.95 11.11 1.60
C GLY A 257 -0.16 10.82 0.33
N MET A 258 0.37 11.84 -0.36
CA MET A 258 1.28 11.71 -1.50
C MET A 258 2.76 11.83 -1.09
N ASP A 259 3.05 12.09 0.19
CA ASP A 259 4.40 12.16 0.74
C ASP A 259 4.63 11.05 1.79
N ALA A 260 5.42 10.04 1.42
CA ALA A 260 5.71 8.90 2.27
C ALA A 260 6.36 9.30 3.62
N PHE A 261 7.14 10.38 3.66
CA PHE A 261 7.73 10.87 4.91
C PHE A 261 6.71 11.62 5.78
N ALA A 262 5.76 12.34 5.18
CA ALA A 262 4.65 12.93 5.91
C ALA A 262 3.77 11.84 6.54
N VAL A 263 3.44 10.80 5.77
CA VAL A 263 2.69 9.63 6.26
C VAL A 263 3.46 8.94 7.40
N LYS A 264 4.75 8.65 7.22
CA LYS A 264 5.60 8.04 8.27
C LYS A 264 5.58 8.85 9.56
N GLN A 265 5.80 10.15 9.46
CA GLN A 265 5.86 11.04 10.61
C GLN A 265 4.50 11.13 11.33
N ALA A 266 3.41 11.24 10.59
CA ALA A 266 2.06 11.24 11.15
C ALA A 266 1.71 9.92 11.83
N CYS A 267 2.08 8.78 11.25
CA CYS A 267 1.81 7.47 11.82
C CYS A 267 2.63 7.22 13.09
N LYS A 268 3.90 7.64 13.12
CA LYS A 268 4.75 7.59 14.32
C LYS A 268 4.14 8.42 15.45
N PHE A 269 3.77 9.67 15.15
CA PHE A 269 3.11 10.57 16.09
C PHE A 269 1.79 9.99 16.62
N ALA A 270 0.93 9.49 15.72
CA ALA A 270 -0.34 8.87 16.08
C ALA A 270 -0.14 7.65 16.99
N LYS A 271 0.83 6.78 16.68
CA LYS A 271 1.16 5.62 17.51
C LYS A 271 1.55 6.02 18.93
N GLU A 272 2.44 7.00 19.06
CA GLU A 272 2.85 7.52 20.38
C GLU A 272 1.69 8.16 21.14
N HIS A 273 0.77 8.83 20.43
CA HIS A 273 -0.42 9.45 21.00
C HIS A 273 -1.40 8.40 21.53
N VAL A 274 -1.81 7.43 20.71
CA VAL A 274 -2.92 6.53 21.04
C VAL A 274 -2.60 5.54 22.15
N LEU A 275 -1.31 5.22 22.33
CA LEU A 275 -0.85 4.42 23.47
C LEU A 275 -1.05 5.12 24.81
N LYS A 276 -1.27 6.44 24.82
CA LYS A 276 -1.39 7.25 26.04
C LYS A 276 -2.75 7.94 26.19
N ASN A 277 -3.40 8.31 25.10
CA ASN A 277 -4.52 9.27 25.11
C ASN A 277 -5.79 8.77 24.40
N GLY A 278 -5.84 7.51 23.99
CA GLY A 278 -6.97 6.98 23.22
C GLY A 278 -6.90 7.32 21.73
N PRO A 279 -7.99 7.14 20.96
CA PRO A 279 -7.92 7.10 19.51
C PRO A 279 -7.59 8.44 18.86
N ILE A 280 -7.13 8.38 17.60
CA ILE A 280 -6.90 9.56 16.75
C ILE A 280 -7.34 9.26 15.30
N ILE A 281 -7.76 10.29 14.57
CA ILE A 281 -8.06 10.20 13.13
C ILE A 281 -6.91 10.77 12.29
N LEU A 282 -6.46 10.04 11.29
CA LEU A 282 -5.57 10.53 10.24
C LEU A 282 -6.35 10.63 8.92
N GLU A 283 -6.39 11.82 8.30
CA GLU A 283 -6.84 11.96 6.91
C GLU A 283 -5.63 12.02 5.99
N MET A 284 -5.45 10.97 5.20
CA MET A 284 -4.43 10.90 4.16
C MET A 284 -5.01 11.48 2.87
N ASP A 285 -4.64 12.71 2.53
CA ASP A 285 -4.98 13.40 1.28
C ASP A 285 -4.15 12.80 0.15
N THR A 286 -4.75 11.87 -0.61
CA THR A 286 -4.08 11.06 -1.62
C THR A 286 -4.89 11.04 -2.92
N TYR A 287 -4.48 10.25 -3.91
CA TYR A 287 -5.19 10.17 -5.17
C TYR A 287 -5.03 8.80 -5.84
N ARG A 288 -6.14 8.29 -6.41
CA ARG A 288 -6.13 7.06 -7.22
C ARG A 288 -6.09 7.39 -8.72
N TYR A 289 -5.12 6.85 -9.45
CA TYR A 289 -4.98 7.13 -10.88
C TYR A 289 -6.00 6.37 -11.73
N HIS A 290 -6.24 5.10 -11.41
CA HIS A 290 -7.33 4.36 -12.04
C HIS A 290 -8.70 4.76 -11.50
N GLY A 291 -9.75 4.40 -12.24
CA GLY A 291 -11.14 4.50 -11.79
C GLY A 291 -11.41 3.68 -10.53
N HIS A 292 -12.66 3.61 -10.09
CA HIS A 292 -13.00 2.97 -8.82
C HIS A 292 -12.51 1.52 -8.77
N SER A 293 -12.83 0.77 -9.83
CA SER A 293 -12.42 -0.60 -10.09
C SER A 293 -12.19 -0.77 -11.59
N MET A 294 -11.75 -1.95 -12.02
CA MET A 294 -11.54 -2.26 -13.44
C MET A 294 -12.79 -2.14 -14.33
N SER A 295 -14.01 -2.11 -13.77
CA SER A 295 -15.25 -1.87 -14.52
C SER A 295 -15.62 -0.38 -14.65
N ASP A 296 -14.90 0.51 -13.97
CA ASP A 296 -15.11 1.95 -13.98
C ASP A 296 -13.93 2.67 -14.66
N PRO A 297 -14.12 3.27 -15.85
CA PRO A 297 -13.07 4.05 -16.51
C PRO A 297 -12.68 5.32 -15.75
N GLY A 298 -13.52 5.81 -14.83
CA GLY A 298 -13.26 7.02 -14.04
C GLY A 298 -13.36 8.35 -14.80
N SER A 299 -13.83 8.35 -16.05
CA SER A 299 -13.90 9.54 -16.90
C SER A 299 -15.27 10.26 -16.88
N THR A 300 -16.26 9.74 -16.16
CA THR A 300 -17.63 10.31 -16.12
C THR A 300 -17.84 11.31 -14.99
N TYR A 301 -16.92 11.38 -14.03
CA TYR A 301 -17.05 12.21 -12.82
C TYR A 301 -15.80 13.04 -12.47
N ARG A 302 -14.74 12.92 -13.28
CA ARG A 302 -13.49 13.71 -13.19
C ARG A 302 -12.82 13.79 -14.55
N THR A 303 -11.99 14.79 -14.76
CA THR A 303 -11.35 15.03 -16.07
C THR A 303 -10.01 14.30 -16.17
N ARG A 304 -9.56 14.06 -17.40
CA ARG A 304 -8.19 13.56 -17.63
C ARG A 304 -7.13 14.55 -17.19
N ASP A 305 -7.42 15.84 -17.29
CA ASP A 305 -6.52 16.93 -16.88
C ASP A 305 -6.30 16.98 -15.37
N GLU A 306 -7.35 16.69 -14.59
CA GLU A 306 -7.21 16.55 -13.13
C GLU A 306 -6.26 15.40 -12.77
N ILE A 307 -6.47 14.21 -13.36
CA ILE A 307 -5.64 13.04 -13.09
C ILE A 307 -4.19 13.28 -13.54
N SER A 308 -3.99 13.85 -14.73
CA SER A 308 -2.65 14.12 -15.26
C SER A 308 -1.94 15.22 -14.48
N GLY A 309 -2.65 16.27 -14.06
CA GLY A 309 -2.15 17.33 -13.18
C GLY A 309 -1.66 16.78 -11.85
N VAL A 310 -2.49 16.00 -11.15
CA VAL A 310 -2.08 15.35 -9.89
C VAL A 310 -0.88 14.44 -10.08
N ARG A 311 -0.83 13.66 -11.16
CA ARG A 311 0.34 12.80 -11.44
C ARG A 311 1.60 13.61 -11.74
N GLN A 312 1.51 14.72 -12.46
CA GLN A 312 2.67 15.55 -12.77
C GLN A 312 3.21 16.29 -11.55
N GLU A 313 2.32 16.76 -10.68
CA GLU A 313 2.65 17.64 -9.56
C GLU A 313 2.94 16.87 -8.26
N ARG A 314 2.21 15.78 -7.99
CA ARG A 314 2.18 15.11 -6.69
C ARG A 314 2.51 13.61 -6.74
N ASP A 315 2.98 13.02 -7.85
CA ASP A 315 3.25 11.57 -7.86
C ASP A 315 4.26 11.16 -6.77
N PRO A 316 3.91 10.15 -5.93
CA PRO A 316 4.70 9.81 -4.76
C PRO A 316 6.05 9.15 -5.12
N VAL A 317 6.11 8.41 -6.23
CA VAL A 317 7.35 7.77 -6.71
C VAL A 317 8.30 8.85 -7.24
N GLU A 318 7.78 9.80 -8.00
CA GLU A 318 8.54 10.92 -8.54
C GLU A 318 9.05 11.84 -7.44
N ARG A 319 8.28 12.05 -6.38
CA ARG A 319 8.75 12.80 -5.20
C ARG A 319 9.98 12.16 -4.56
N ILE A 320 9.97 10.84 -4.33
CA ILE A 320 11.13 10.15 -3.76
C ILE A 320 12.29 10.15 -4.76
N ARG A 321 12.06 9.94 -6.06
CA ARG A 321 13.10 10.07 -7.10
C ARG A 321 13.83 11.41 -6.99
N LYS A 322 13.10 12.52 -6.90
CA LYS A 322 13.67 13.86 -6.76
C LYS A 322 14.53 13.99 -5.50
N LEU A 323 14.08 13.44 -4.37
CA LEU A 323 14.86 13.43 -3.13
C LEU A 323 16.15 12.58 -3.26
N VAL A 324 16.08 11.40 -3.87
CA VAL A 324 17.27 10.56 -4.13
C VAL A 324 18.31 11.35 -4.91
N LEU A 325 17.88 12.00 -5.99
CA LEU A 325 18.74 12.76 -6.88
C LEU A 325 19.29 14.03 -6.21
N SER A 326 18.47 14.78 -5.46
CA SER A 326 18.90 16.01 -4.79
C SER A 326 19.90 15.77 -3.66
N HIS A 327 19.91 14.56 -3.09
CA HIS A 327 20.89 14.13 -2.10
C HIS A 327 22.05 13.33 -2.72
N ASP A 328 22.16 13.30 -4.05
CA ASP A 328 23.20 12.60 -4.80
C ASP A 328 23.35 11.10 -4.47
N LEU A 329 22.28 10.46 -3.99
CA LEU A 329 22.30 9.09 -3.47
C LEU A 329 22.33 8.03 -4.57
N ALA A 330 21.75 8.35 -5.73
CA ALA A 330 21.80 7.54 -6.95
C ALA A 330 21.70 8.46 -8.17
N THR A 331 22.07 7.93 -9.33
CA THR A 331 21.91 8.56 -10.63
C THR A 331 20.59 8.16 -11.29
N GLU A 332 20.15 8.93 -12.28
CA GLU A 332 18.98 8.57 -13.09
C GLU A 332 19.10 7.19 -13.76
N LYS A 333 20.34 6.80 -14.12
CA LYS A 333 20.59 5.48 -14.71
C LYS A 333 20.36 4.37 -13.67
N GLU A 334 20.86 4.53 -12.46
CA GLU A 334 20.70 3.55 -11.38
C GLU A 334 19.23 3.40 -10.97
N LEU A 335 18.47 4.50 -10.88
CA LEU A 335 17.04 4.44 -10.61
C LEU A 335 16.26 3.71 -11.71
N LYS A 336 16.61 3.96 -12.98
CA LYS A 336 16.04 3.20 -14.11
C LYS A 336 16.43 1.72 -14.09
N ASP A 337 17.63 1.39 -13.62
CA ASP A 337 18.06 0.00 -13.50
C ASP A 337 17.26 -0.72 -12.38
N ILE A 338 16.97 -0.06 -11.25
CA ILE A 338 16.05 -0.56 -10.21
C ILE A 338 14.64 -0.81 -10.78
N GLU A 339 14.09 0.11 -11.58
CA GLU A 339 12.78 -0.08 -12.20
C GLU A 339 12.73 -1.28 -13.16
N LYS A 340 13.83 -1.55 -13.88
CA LYS A 340 13.95 -2.75 -14.72
C LYS A 340 14.00 -4.03 -13.88
N GLU A 341 14.72 -4.03 -12.77
CA GLU A 341 14.77 -5.15 -11.84
C GLU A 341 13.39 -5.43 -11.23
N VAL A 342 12.70 -4.40 -10.76
CA VAL A 342 11.29 -4.47 -10.31
C VAL A 342 10.40 -5.08 -11.39
N ARG A 343 10.53 -4.62 -12.63
CA ARG A 343 9.74 -5.17 -13.74
C ARG A 343 10.00 -6.65 -13.95
N LYS A 344 11.27 -7.06 -13.91
CA LYS A 344 11.66 -8.46 -14.05
C LYS A 344 11.05 -9.32 -12.95
N GLU A 345 11.14 -8.87 -11.70
CA GLU A 345 10.57 -9.55 -10.53
C GLU A 345 9.04 -9.74 -10.65
N VAL A 346 8.32 -8.69 -11.08
CA VAL A 346 6.87 -8.77 -11.33
C VAL A 346 6.56 -9.73 -12.47
N ASP A 347 7.29 -9.65 -13.58
CA ASP A 347 7.06 -10.53 -14.73
C ASP A 347 7.36 -12.01 -14.38
N GLU A 348 8.39 -12.28 -13.56
CA GLU A 348 8.72 -13.61 -13.01
C GLU A 348 7.62 -14.14 -12.08
N ALA A 349 7.12 -13.32 -11.15
CA ALA A 349 6.03 -13.70 -10.25
C ALA A 349 4.71 -14.01 -10.99
N ILE A 350 4.42 -13.26 -12.06
CA ILE A 350 3.25 -13.52 -12.93
C ILE A 350 3.39 -14.85 -13.66
N ALA A 351 4.58 -15.18 -14.17
CA ALA A 351 4.82 -16.46 -14.83
C ALA A 351 4.57 -17.62 -13.86
N GLN A 352 5.14 -17.56 -12.65
CA GLN A 352 4.91 -18.55 -11.61
C GLN A 352 3.43 -18.65 -11.21
N ALA A 353 2.74 -17.51 -11.05
CA ALA A 353 1.32 -17.49 -10.68
C ALA A 353 0.43 -18.10 -11.78
N LYS A 354 0.80 -17.97 -13.07
CA LYS A 354 0.07 -18.61 -14.18
C LYS A 354 0.22 -20.14 -14.19
N GLU A 355 1.39 -20.63 -13.76
CA GLU A 355 1.70 -22.04 -13.62
C GLU A 355 1.06 -22.67 -12.37
N SER A 356 0.76 -21.86 -11.34
CA SER A 356 0.04 -22.31 -10.16
C SER A 356 -1.31 -22.94 -10.53
N PRO A 357 -1.64 -24.15 -10.04
CA PRO A 357 -2.86 -24.84 -10.40
C PRO A 357 -4.10 -24.11 -9.87
N MET A 358 -5.24 -24.35 -10.50
CA MET A 358 -6.53 -24.00 -9.90
C MET A 358 -6.73 -24.79 -8.59
N PRO A 359 -7.44 -24.24 -7.59
CA PRO A 359 -7.84 -25.00 -6.41
C PRO A 359 -8.65 -26.23 -6.81
N ASP A 360 -8.45 -27.35 -6.11
CA ASP A 360 -9.24 -28.55 -6.34
C ASP A 360 -10.73 -28.29 -6.00
N PRO A 361 -11.71 -28.76 -6.78
CA PRO A 361 -13.13 -28.57 -6.48
C PRO A 361 -13.55 -29.05 -5.08
N SER A 362 -12.88 -30.05 -4.51
CA SER A 362 -13.13 -30.51 -3.13
C SER A 362 -12.79 -29.44 -2.08
N GLU A 363 -11.88 -28.51 -2.38
CA GLU A 363 -11.53 -27.43 -1.48
C GLU A 363 -12.66 -26.41 -1.30
N LEU A 364 -13.68 -26.41 -2.16
CA LEU A 364 -14.84 -25.50 -2.08
C LEU A 364 -15.50 -25.52 -0.69
N PHE A 365 -15.50 -26.69 -0.03
CA PHE A 365 -16.14 -26.90 1.26
C PHE A 365 -15.17 -26.76 2.43
N THR A 366 -13.88 -26.50 2.18
CA THR A 366 -12.90 -26.38 3.28
C THR A 366 -12.93 -24.99 3.92
N ASN A 367 -12.56 -24.91 5.20
CA ASN A 367 -12.44 -23.66 5.97
C ASN A 367 -13.75 -22.88 6.16
N VAL A 368 -14.91 -23.56 6.07
CA VAL A 368 -16.21 -23.00 6.51
C VAL A 368 -16.24 -22.84 8.04
N TYR A 369 -15.68 -23.82 8.75
CA TYR A 369 -15.44 -23.77 10.19
C TYR A 369 -13.96 -24.05 10.49
N VAL A 370 -13.43 -23.43 11.55
CA VAL A 370 -12.04 -23.64 12.01
C VAL A 370 -11.89 -24.95 12.79
N LYS A 371 -12.86 -25.23 13.67
CA LYS A 371 -12.94 -26.48 14.42
C LYS A 371 -13.92 -27.40 13.77
N GLY A 372 -13.56 -28.66 13.83
CA GLY A 372 -14.30 -29.67 13.17
C GLY A 372 -15.61 -29.98 13.86
N TYR A 373 -16.73 -29.86 13.16
CA TYR A 373 -18.05 -30.21 13.72
C TYR A 373 -18.69 -31.39 13.00
N GLY A 374 -18.00 -32.01 12.03
CA GLY A 374 -18.53 -33.14 11.27
C GLY A 374 -19.80 -32.78 10.49
N VAL A 375 -19.94 -31.50 10.13
CA VAL A 375 -21.11 -30.99 9.41
C VAL A 375 -21.02 -31.44 7.97
N GLU A 376 -22.06 -32.11 7.47
CA GLU A 376 -22.13 -32.50 6.08
C GLU A 376 -22.52 -31.31 5.20
N ALA A 377 -21.71 -31.04 4.18
CA ALA A 377 -22.02 -30.06 3.15
C ALA A 377 -22.54 -30.78 1.90
N PHE A 378 -23.67 -30.31 1.40
CA PHE A 378 -24.32 -30.87 0.21
C PHE A 378 -24.33 -29.87 -0.94
N GLY A 379 -24.48 -30.37 -2.16
CA GLY A 379 -24.74 -29.55 -3.34
C GLY A 379 -26.05 -28.75 -3.22
N ALA A 380 -26.28 -27.82 -4.15
CA ALA A 380 -27.49 -27.00 -4.18
C ALA A 380 -28.80 -27.82 -4.24
N ASP A 381 -28.73 -29.04 -4.77
CA ASP A 381 -29.84 -30.00 -4.83
C ASP A 381 -30.02 -30.85 -3.56
N ARG A 382 -29.08 -30.75 -2.61
CA ARG A 382 -28.98 -31.54 -1.38
C ARG A 382 -28.91 -33.06 -1.56
N LYS A 383 -28.58 -33.55 -2.76
CA LYS A 383 -28.61 -35.00 -3.07
C LYS A 383 -27.25 -35.66 -2.97
N GLU A 384 -26.19 -34.91 -3.23
CA GLU A 384 -24.82 -35.42 -3.21
C GLU A 384 -24.08 -34.82 -2.01
N LEU A 385 -23.61 -35.68 -1.11
CA LEU A 385 -22.68 -35.30 -0.06
C LEU A 385 -21.40 -34.83 -0.73
N LYS A 386 -21.11 -33.53 -0.64
CA LYS A 386 -19.98 -32.91 -1.33
C LYS A 386 -18.72 -32.89 -0.48
N ALA A 387 -18.88 -32.78 0.83
CA ALA A 387 -17.80 -32.93 1.79
C ALA A 387 -18.37 -33.19 3.18
N VAL A 388 -17.62 -33.93 3.99
CA VAL A 388 -17.72 -33.81 5.44
C VAL A 388 -16.81 -32.65 5.81
N LEU A 389 -17.41 -31.54 6.25
CA LEU A 389 -16.63 -30.44 6.81
C LEU A 389 -15.82 -31.03 7.98
N PRO A 390 -14.53 -30.66 8.15
CA PRO A 390 -13.72 -31.15 9.24
C PRO A 390 -14.47 -31.15 10.56
#